data_AF-A0A8H6S6N7-F1
#
_entry.id   AF-A0A8H6S6N7-F1
#
_cell.length_a   1.000
_cell.length_b   1.000
_cell.length_c   1.000
_cell.angle_alpha   90.00
_cell.angle_beta   90.00
_cell.angle_gamma   90.00
#
_symmetry.space_group_name_H-M   'P 1'
#
loop_
_entity.id
_entity.type
_entity.pdbx_description
1 polymer ?
#
loop_
_entity_poly.entity_id
_entity_poly.type
_entity_poly.pdbx_seq_one_letter_code
_entity_poly.pdbx_strand_id
1 'polypeptide(L)'
;MSWLSFGFFKPTVKPQLRLDQHFASQLEQMVFCMELNARVYERTACDTSRSEEDRELAMELANDAWNAREELLLAAKRARWKQRHGDSVPFPGDGCNGEVQKTEFVAEEPQPSPQGSKKLKVD
;
A
#
# COMPACT_ATOMS: atom_id res chain seq x y z
N MET A 1 -0.33 -9.66 53.13
CA MET A 1 -1.58 -9.90 52.36
C MET A 1 -1.92 -8.59 51.66
N SER A 2 -2.09 -8.41 50.35
CA SER A 2 -1.79 -9.13 49.11
C SER A 2 -1.81 -8.03 48.04
N TRP A 3 -0.69 -7.82 47.33
CA TRP A 3 -0.64 -6.91 46.19
C TRP A 3 -1.22 -7.68 44.99
N LEU A 4 -2.42 -7.33 44.53
CA LEU A 4 -2.98 -7.88 43.31
C LEU A 4 -2.28 -7.23 42.12
N SER A 5 -1.23 -7.90 41.64
CA SER A 5 -0.64 -7.68 40.33
C SER A 5 -1.69 -7.97 39.27
N PHE A 6 -2.35 -6.93 38.76
CA PHE A 6 -3.18 -7.06 37.57
C PHE A 6 -2.27 -7.40 36.38
N GLY A 7 -2.51 -8.59 35.85
CA GLY A 7 -1.71 -9.21 34.81
C GLY A 7 -1.58 -8.34 33.57
N PHE A 8 -0.40 -8.45 32.98
CA PHE A 8 -0.04 -8.08 31.62
C PHE A 8 -1.24 -8.10 30.65
N PHE A 9 -1.79 -6.93 30.35
CA PHE A 9 -2.54 -6.73 29.12
C PHE A 9 -1.53 -6.86 27.97
N LYS A 10 -1.52 -8.03 27.31
CA LYS A 10 -0.81 -8.23 26.04
C LYS A 10 -1.29 -7.15 25.06
N PRO A 11 -0.38 -6.53 24.28
CA PRO A 11 -0.75 -5.48 23.36
C PRO A 11 -1.76 -6.04 22.36
N THR A 12 -2.96 -5.48 22.40
CA THR A 12 -4.01 -5.66 21.41
C THR A 12 -3.37 -5.42 20.05
N VAL A 13 -3.34 -6.43 19.18
CA VAL A 13 -2.88 -6.30 17.80
C VAL A 13 -3.54 -5.04 17.22
N LYS A 14 -2.74 -4.03 16.89
CA LYS A 14 -3.26 -2.71 16.49
C LYS A 14 -4.28 -2.90 15.37
N PRO A 15 -5.49 -2.32 15.45
CA PRO A 15 -6.56 -2.56 14.48
C PRO A 15 -6.14 -2.31 13.02
N GLN A 16 -5.20 -1.40 12.79
CA GLN A 16 -4.56 -1.16 11.49
C GLN A 16 -3.91 -2.42 10.89
N LEU A 17 -3.17 -3.18 11.70
CA LEU A 17 -2.44 -4.38 11.24
C LEU A 17 -3.38 -5.50 10.80
N ARG A 18 -4.60 -5.57 11.36
CA ARG A 18 -5.65 -6.51 10.91
C ARG A 18 -6.29 -6.06 9.60
N LEU A 19 -6.47 -4.77 9.41
CA LEU A 19 -7.04 -4.22 8.18
C LEU A 19 -6.11 -4.47 6.99
N ASP A 20 -4.81 -4.21 7.17
CA ASP A 20 -3.79 -4.43 6.13
C ASP A 20 -3.64 -5.92 5.77
N GLN A 21 -3.75 -6.80 6.77
CA GLN A 21 -3.74 -8.25 6.55
C GLN A 21 -4.97 -8.71 5.75
N HIS A 22 -6.15 -8.19 6.08
CA HIS A 22 -7.38 -8.49 5.34
C HIS A 22 -7.28 -7.99 3.90
N PHE A 23 -6.77 -6.77 3.69
CA PHE A 23 -6.60 -6.20 2.36
C PHE A 23 -5.62 -7.02 1.51
N ALA A 24 -4.46 -7.40 2.06
CA ALA A 24 -3.52 -8.27 1.37
C ALA A 24 -4.15 -9.62 0.98
N SER A 25 -4.93 -10.22 1.88
CA SER A 25 -5.64 -11.47 1.61
C SER A 25 -6.72 -11.33 0.53
N GLN A 26 -7.41 -10.19 0.45
CA GLN A 26 -8.38 -9.92 -0.62
C GLN A 26 -7.69 -9.80 -1.97
N LEU A 27 -6.55 -9.10 -2.04
CA LEU A 27 -5.77 -9.01 -3.27
C LEU A 27 -5.30 -10.40 -3.74
N GLU A 28 -4.81 -11.25 -2.82
CA GLU A 28 -4.43 -12.63 -3.13
C GLU A 28 -5.63 -13.46 -3.66
N GLN A 29 -6.83 -13.27 -3.12
CA GLN A 29 -8.04 -13.91 -3.65
C GLN A 29 -8.41 -13.40 -5.04
N MET A 30 -8.30 -12.09 -5.28
CA MET A 30 -8.54 -11.50 -6.60
C MET A 30 -7.53 -12.00 -7.65
N VAL A 31 -6.25 -12.14 -7.29
CA VAL A 31 -5.22 -12.78 -8.14
C VAL A 31 -5.68 -14.17 -8.59
N PHE A 32 -6.14 -14.99 -7.64
CA PHE A 32 -6.61 -16.34 -7.94
C PHE A 32 -7.84 -16.32 -8.86
N CYS A 33 -8.80 -15.42 -8.63
CA CYS A 33 -9.97 -15.27 -9.50
C CYS A 33 -9.58 -14.86 -10.93
N MET A 34 -8.64 -13.92 -11.09
CA MET A 34 -8.17 -13.51 -12.42
C MET A 34 -7.42 -14.63 -13.14
N GLU A 35 -6.64 -15.44 -12.42
CA GLU A 35 -6.02 -16.63 -12.98
C GLU A 35 -7.04 -17.64 -13.49
N LEU A 36 -8.11 -17.88 -12.73
CA LEU A 36 -9.20 -18.77 -13.18
C LEU A 36 -9.89 -18.22 -14.44
N ASN A 37 -10.20 -16.92 -14.45
CA ASN A 37 -10.81 -16.27 -15.61
C ASN A 37 -9.92 -16.40 -16.86
N ALA A 38 -8.64 -16.10 -16.73
CA ALA A 38 -7.68 -16.20 -17.84
C ALA A 38 -7.68 -17.62 -18.45
N ARG A 39 -7.60 -18.66 -17.60
CA ARG A 39 -7.64 -20.06 -18.06
C ARG A 39 -8.96 -20.44 -18.73
N VAL A 40 -10.10 -19.92 -18.25
CA VAL A 40 -11.41 -20.15 -18.86
C VAL A 40 -11.49 -19.50 -20.25
N TYR A 41 -10.96 -18.27 -20.38
CA TYR A 41 -10.91 -17.57 -21.67
C TYR A 41 -9.94 -18.25 -22.65
N GLU A 42 -8.75 -18.69 -22.22
CA GLU A 42 -7.83 -19.48 -23.06
C GLU A 42 -8.48 -20.76 -23.59
N ARG A 43 -9.21 -21.46 -22.72
CA ARG A 43 -9.96 -22.66 -23.13
C ARG A 43 -11.02 -22.33 -24.17
N THR A 44 -11.68 -21.19 -24.01
CA THR A 44 -12.69 -20.70 -24.96
C THR A 44 -12.07 -20.31 -26.29
N ALA A 45 -10.90 -19.67 -26.29
CA ALA A 45 -10.14 -19.31 -27.48
C ALA A 45 -9.68 -20.54 -28.29
N CYS A 46 -9.46 -21.67 -27.60
CA CYS A 46 -9.08 -22.94 -28.20
C CYS A 46 -10.27 -23.78 -28.70
N ASP A 47 -11.52 -23.36 -28.44
CA ASP A 47 -12.71 -24.10 -28.84
C ASP A 47 -13.01 -23.90 -30.33
N THR A 48 -12.66 -24.88 -31.15
CA THR A 48 -12.85 -24.84 -32.61
C THR A 48 -14.32 -24.90 -33.04
N SER A 49 -15.26 -25.13 -32.11
CA SER A 49 -16.70 -25.07 -32.41
C SER A 49 -17.24 -23.64 -32.46
N ARG A 50 -16.48 -22.66 -31.97
CA ARG A 50 -16.83 -21.24 -31.97
C ARG A 50 -16.33 -20.51 -33.22
N SER A 51 -16.90 -19.34 -33.47
CA SER A 51 -16.45 -18.45 -34.55
C SER A 51 -15.01 -17.98 -34.30
N GLU A 52 -14.33 -17.56 -35.37
CA GLU A 52 -12.99 -16.96 -35.28
C GLU A 52 -13.01 -15.68 -34.42
N GLU A 53 -13.99 -14.82 -34.64
CA GLU A 53 -14.20 -13.58 -33.87
C GLU A 53 -14.36 -13.86 -32.36
N ASP A 54 -15.15 -14.87 -31.98
CA ASP A 54 -15.34 -15.23 -30.57
C ASP A 54 -14.05 -15.77 -29.93
N ARG A 55 -13.21 -16.46 -30.72
CA ARG A 55 -11.95 -17.04 -30.26
C ARG A 55 -10.89 -15.96 -30.09
N GLU A 56 -10.83 -15.00 -31.01
CA GLU A 56 -9.95 -13.83 -30.91
C GLU A 56 -10.32 -12.98 -29.68
N LEU A 57 -11.61 -12.67 -29.51
CA LEU A 57 -12.10 -11.96 -28.32
C LEU A 57 -11.77 -12.70 -27.03
N ALA A 58 -11.94 -14.03 -27.01
CA ALA A 58 -11.56 -14.83 -25.85
C ALA A 58 -10.05 -14.79 -25.57
N MET A 59 -9.20 -14.72 -26.61
CA MET A 59 -7.75 -14.57 -26.42
C MET A 59 -7.39 -13.18 -25.87
N GLU A 60 -8.05 -12.12 -26.32
CA GLU A 60 -7.88 -10.77 -25.76
C GLU A 60 -8.28 -10.73 -24.27
N LEU A 61 -9.45 -11.29 -23.93
CA LEU A 61 -9.92 -11.36 -22.54
C LEU A 61 -9.00 -12.21 -21.66
N ALA A 62 -8.39 -13.26 -22.20
CA ALA A 62 -7.38 -14.05 -21.48
C ALA A 62 -6.14 -13.20 -21.16
N ASN A 63 -5.63 -12.46 -22.14
CA ASN A 63 -4.49 -11.57 -21.97
C ASN A 63 -4.77 -10.47 -20.94
N ASP A 64 -5.95 -9.85 -21.01
CA ASP A 64 -6.37 -8.83 -20.05
C ASP A 64 -6.46 -9.39 -18.62
N ALA A 65 -7.00 -10.60 -18.47
CA ALA A 65 -7.07 -11.27 -17.17
C ALA A 65 -5.68 -11.60 -16.61
N TRP A 66 -4.73 -12.04 -17.44
CA TRP A 66 -3.34 -12.25 -17.03
C TRP A 66 -2.66 -10.95 -16.62
N ASN A 67 -2.84 -9.87 -17.38
CA ASN A 67 -2.29 -8.56 -17.03
C ASN A 67 -2.87 -8.06 -15.70
N ALA A 68 -4.19 -8.15 -15.51
CA ALA A 68 -4.84 -7.78 -14.26
C ALA A 68 -4.34 -8.62 -13.08
N ARG A 69 -4.09 -9.92 -13.29
CA ARG A 69 -3.51 -10.81 -12.28
C ARG A 69 -2.13 -10.33 -11.83
N GLU A 70 -1.25 -9.98 -12.75
CA GLU A 70 0.10 -9.52 -12.41
C GLU A 70 0.08 -8.20 -11.62
N GLU A 71 -0.76 -7.24 -12.01
CA GLU A 71 -0.94 -5.99 -11.26
C GLU A 71 -1.45 -6.24 -9.84
N LEU A 72 -2.45 -7.12 -9.69
CA LEU A 72 -2.97 -7.51 -8.37
C LEU A 72 -1.91 -8.23 -7.53
N LEU A 73 -1.07 -9.05 -8.16
CA LEU A 73 0.01 -9.77 -7.47
C LEU A 73 1.08 -8.80 -6.96
N LEU A 74 1.43 -7.78 -7.75
CA LEU A 74 2.31 -6.70 -7.32
C LEU A 74 1.68 -5.90 -6.17
N ALA A 75 0.40 -5.56 -6.26
CA ALA A 75 -0.32 -4.88 -5.18
C ALA A 75 -0.35 -5.72 -3.90
N ALA A 76 -0.58 -7.03 -3.99
CA ALA A 76 -0.56 -7.94 -2.84
C ALA A 76 0.82 -8.00 -2.19
N LYS A 77 1.90 -8.09 -3.00
CA LYS A 77 3.28 -8.03 -2.52
C LYS A 77 3.58 -6.70 -1.82
N ARG A 78 3.15 -5.56 -2.37
CA ARG A 78 3.28 -4.24 -1.75
C ARG A 78 2.54 -4.18 -0.41
N ALA A 79 1.31 -4.68 -0.33
CA ALA A 79 0.54 -4.72 0.91
C ALA A 79 1.23 -5.57 1.99
N ARG A 80 1.74 -6.76 1.62
CA ARG A 80 2.54 -7.62 2.51
C ARG A 80 3.83 -6.96 2.97
N TRP A 81 4.50 -6.21 2.09
CA TRP A 81 5.71 -5.47 2.43
C TRP A 81 5.42 -4.39 3.47
N LYS A 82 4.40 -3.54 3.23
CA LYS A 82 3.95 -2.52 4.18
C LYS A 82 3.58 -3.12 5.53
N GLN A 83 2.90 -4.27 5.54
CA GLN A 83 2.57 -4.98 6.78
C GLN A 83 3.83 -5.37 7.59
N ARG A 84 4.92 -5.75 6.93
CA ARG A 84 6.15 -6.23 7.58
C ARG A 84 7.10 -5.09 7.98
N HIS A 85 7.19 -4.06 7.16
CA HIS A 85 8.21 -3.02 7.28
C HIS A 85 7.65 -1.65 7.67
N GLY A 86 6.33 -1.48 7.65
CA GLY A 86 5.66 -0.17 7.81
C GLY A 86 5.68 0.65 6.52
N ASP A 87 4.96 1.77 6.52
CA ASP A 87 4.84 2.66 5.35
C ASP A 87 6.11 3.45 5.03
N SER A 88 7.05 3.56 5.97
CA SER A 88 8.28 4.33 5.81
C SER A 88 9.38 3.61 5.02
N VAL A 89 9.22 2.31 4.76
CA VAL A 89 10.20 1.51 4.01
C VAL A 89 9.70 1.32 2.58
N PRO A 90 10.39 1.89 1.56
CA PRO A 90 9.95 1.80 0.18
C PRO A 90 9.91 0.34 -0.30
N PHE A 91 8.96 0.02 -1.18
CA PHE A 91 8.88 -1.30 -1.78
C PHE A 91 10.03 -1.50 -2.77
N PRO A 92 10.76 -2.63 -2.72
CA PRO A 92 11.83 -2.92 -3.67
C PRO A 92 11.29 -2.91 -5.11
N GLY A 93 11.85 -2.05 -5.96
CA GLY A 93 11.42 -1.91 -7.35
C GLY A 93 10.47 -0.76 -7.64
N ASP A 94 10.01 0.01 -6.63
CA ASP A 94 9.29 1.27 -6.87
C ASP A 94 10.18 2.40 -7.45
N GLY A 95 11.48 2.12 -7.66
CA GLY A 95 12.42 3.03 -8.29
C GLY A 95 12.88 4.14 -7.35
N CYS A 96 14.18 4.20 -7.08
CA CYS A 96 14.81 5.42 -6.57
C CYS A 96 14.94 6.46 -7.71
N ASN A 97 13.82 6.91 -8.28
CA ASN A 97 13.79 8.11 -9.11
C ASN A 97 13.16 9.26 -8.31
N GLY A 98 13.65 9.42 -7.07
CA GLY A 98 13.43 10.64 -6.33
C GLY A 98 14.12 11.77 -7.06
N GLU A 99 13.40 12.48 -7.94
CA GLU A 99 13.45 13.93 -7.85
C GLU A 99 13.04 14.26 -6.41
N VAL A 100 14.06 14.30 -5.55
CA VAL A 100 13.99 15.00 -4.29
C VAL A 100 13.65 16.43 -4.70
N GLN A 101 12.37 16.79 -4.68
CA GLN A 101 12.01 18.20 -4.60
C GLN A 101 12.69 18.68 -3.32
N LYS A 102 13.85 19.33 -3.49
CA LYS A 102 14.44 20.17 -2.47
C LYS A 102 13.37 21.20 -2.16
N THR A 103 12.56 20.94 -1.14
CA THR A 103 11.88 22.00 -0.42
C THR A 103 13.02 22.83 0.17
N GLU A 104 13.41 23.88 -0.54
CA GLU A 104 14.15 24.98 0.03
C GLU A 104 13.29 25.49 1.20
N PHE A 105 13.64 25.04 2.40
CA PHE A 105 13.25 25.74 3.62
C PHE A 105 13.95 27.10 3.52
N VAL A 106 13.24 28.07 2.96
CA VAL A 106 13.51 29.48 3.23
C VAL A 106 13.29 29.64 4.74
N ALA A 107 14.38 29.64 5.49
CA ALA A 107 14.38 30.11 6.86
C ALA A 107 14.00 31.59 6.80
N GLU A 108 12.71 31.88 6.99
CA GLU A 108 12.23 33.23 7.26
C GLU A 108 12.95 33.71 8.53
N GLU A 109 13.81 34.72 8.38
CA GLU A 109 14.53 35.33 9.50
C GLU A 109 13.53 35.75 10.59
N PRO A 110 13.82 35.47 11.88
CA PRO A 110 12.96 35.93 12.96
C PRO A 110 12.99 37.47 13.01
N GLN A 111 11.85 38.09 12.71
CA GLN A 111 11.61 39.51 12.92
C GLN A 111 11.91 39.89 14.39
N PRO A 112 12.68 40.96 14.66
CA PRO A 112 12.94 41.38 16.03
C PRO A 112 11.66 41.96 16.68
N SER A 113 11.27 41.36 17.80
CA SER A 113 10.16 41.82 18.65
C SER A 113 10.46 43.22 19.22
N PRO A 114 9.50 44.17 19.21
CA PRO A 114 9.72 45.50 19.77
C PRO A 114 9.79 45.44 21.29
N GLN A 115 10.95 45.85 21.82
CA GLN A 115 11.25 46.01 23.24
C GLN A 115 10.22 46.91 23.95
N GLY A 116 9.38 46.30 24.78
CA GLY A 116 8.63 47.01 25.82
C GLY A 116 9.57 47.46 26.94
N SER A 117 9.86 48.76 26.98
CA SER A 117 10.60 49.42 28.06
C SER A 117 9.87 49.28 29.41
N LYS A 118 10.45 48.52 30.34
CA LYS A 118 10.19 48.70 31.78
C LYS A 118 11.50 49.05 32.47
N LYS A 119 11.62 50.31 32.85
CA LYS A 119 12.67 50.83 33.73
C LYS A 119 12.54 50.15 35.09
N LEU A 120 13.54 49.36 35.48
CA LEU A 120 13.77 49.00 36.87
C LEU A 120 14.58 50.16 37.49
N LYS A 121 14.00 50.86 38.46
CA LYS A 121 14.75 51.75 39.36
C LYS A 121 15.04 50.96 40.65
N VAL A 122 16.32 50.88 40.94
CA VAL A 122 16.99 50.53 42.22
C VAL A 122 18.15 51.54 42.20
N ASP A 123 18.33 52.50 43.11
CA ASP A 123 18.07 52.60 44.54
C ASP A 123 17.21 53.82 44.95
#